data_AF-A0AAD6UB17-F1
#
_entry.id   AF-A0AAD6UB17-F1
#
_cell.length_a   1.000
_cell.length_b   1.000
_cell.length_c   1.000
_cell.angle_alpha   90.00
_cell.angle_beta   90.00
_cell.angle_gamma   90.00
#
_symmetry.space_group_name_H-M   'P 1'
#
loop_
_entity.id
_entity.type
_entity.pdbx_description
1 polymer ?
#
loop_
_entity_poly.entity_id
_entity_poly.type
_entity_poly.pdbx_seq_one_letter_code
_entity_poly.pdbx_strand_id
1 'polypeptide(L)'
;MTMRGLSALPLDDDLLDRVMTFCPTFGTLRAMVLVSKGFHRVFQTHPKSIMRAVAYNIVGPALPQALRLIRYPHPPPEDPIDMATTCPEDHEPSVFTDDEKKLLQDNAKVVQKLENIYSLTTKDRTSRTSLLTSEESWRFCRASYRIMLYCKLFPGNIYSFDELEDLDDVQIAKIRRQRTAVLNEYPTDELLEIFSVVKFIGGIFVEVNGGIDSSDDLDVLLSAGPAGAVSCWEDRDASGLDEDLLNLLDGDENNLFAGYFSLPFQNIWGTRNIKPPKEDEPASKYVLDQVNGANDTCSHCATPGGLALLTQANWDRQQILSTQLLKAKLKSNQTLTFPFAQAAGNLSDPEILGCFIAGFFAMSRRAPGFEDWEVGQSYCQPCLTKYLEEHAWIWWLQERVKTGWVPPEDCWYGYNCNTQTHKLAHAQQKNHLCVPTRGSV
;
A
#
# COMPACT_ATOMS: atom_id res chain seq x y z
N MET A 1 -52.37 30.62 1.64
CA MET A 1 -51.46 29.96 0.68
C MET A 1 -50.48 31.00 0.16
N THR A 2 -49.36 31.14 0.85
CA THR A 2 -48.24 32.01 0.45
C THR A 2 -47.52 31.38 -0.73
N MET A 3 -47.37 32.12 -1.82
CA MET A 3 -46.61 31.68 -3.00
C MET A 3 -45.17 31.35 -2.59
N ARG A 4 -44.80 30.05 -2.58
CA ARG A 4 -43.39 29.63 -2.57
C ARG A 4 -42.75 30.21 -3.83
N GLY A 5 -41.84 31.18 -3.67
CA GLY A 5 -41.14 31.81 -4.78
C GLY A 5 -40.38 30.75 -5.60
N LEU A 6 -40.36 30.93 -6.92
CA LEU A 6 -39.79 30.06 -7.97
C LEU A 6 -38.28 29.74 -7.83
N SER A 7 -37.64 30.12 -6.72
CA SER A 7 -36.23 29.89 -6.40
C SER A 7 -36.02 28.96 -5.18
N ALA A 8 -37.09 28.42 -4.59
CA ALA A 8 -37.01 27.46 -3.50
C ALA A 8 -37.13 26.02 -4.03
N LEU A 9 -36.16 25.16 -3.68
CA LEU A 9 -36.28 23.72 -3.84
C LEU A 9 -37.61 23.26 -3.20
N PRO A 10 -38.44 22.46 -3.89
CA PRO A 10 -39.74 22.04 -3.38
C PRO A 10 -39.63 20.90 -2.34
N LEU A 11 -38.48 20.80 -1.67
CA LEU A 11 -38.21 19.81 -0.63
C LEU A 11 -38.25 20.49 0.73
N ASP A 12 -38.72 19.75 1.72
CA ASP A 12 -38.72 20.19 3.11
C ASP A 12 -37.29 20.14 3.70
N ASP A 13 -37.06 20.95 4.74
CA ASP A 13 -35.71 21.20 5.28
C ASP A 13 -35.07 19.93 5.87
N ASP A 14 -35.87 18.97 6.34
CA ASP A 14 -35.44 17.65 6.84
C ASP A 14 -34.91 16.75 5.72
N LEU A 15 -35.53 16.76 4.54
CA LEU A 15 -35.05 16.03 3.37
C LEU A 15 -33.74 16.64 2.85
N LEU A 16 -33.65 17.98 2.83
CA LEU A 16 -32.42 18.66 2.44
C LEU A 16 -31.28 18.35 3.42
N ASP A 17 -31.55 18.37 4.73
CA ASP A 17 -30.59 17.98 5.78
C ASP A 17 -30.09 16.55 5.54
N ARG A 18 -31.02 15.60 5.35
CA ARG A 18 -30.69 14.21 5.09
C ARG A 18 -29.83 14.04 3.83
N VAL A 19 -30.17 14.71 2.72
CA VAL A 19 -29.37 14.66 1.48
C VAL A 19 -27.95 15.19 1.74
N MET A 20 -27.81 16.29 2.49
CA MET A 20 -26.51 16.87 2.81
C MET A 20 -25.64 15.92 3.66
N THR A 21 -26.25 15.13 4.55
CA THR A 21 -25.51 14.12 5.35
C THR A 21 -24.87 13.01 4.52
N PHE A 22 -25.28 12.81 3.27
CA PHE A 22 -24.70 11.83 2.34
C PHE A 22 -23.61 12.39 1.44
N CYS A 23 -23.20 13.66 1.61
CA CYS A 23 -22.09 14.20 0.83
C CYS A 23 -20.81 13.39 1.14
N PRO A 24 -20.07 12.92 0.11
CA PRO A 24 -18.90 12.06 0.31
C PRO A 24 -17.68 12.86 0.81
N THR A 25 -17.65 14.17 0.57
CA THR A 25 -16.52 15.03 0.95
C THR A 25 -16.98 16.42 1.36
N PHE A 26 -16.15 17.13 2.13
CA PHE A 26 -16.39 18.54 2.47
C PHE A 26 -16.47 19.44 1.22
N GLY A 27 -15.70 19.12 0.17
CA GLY A 27 -15.76 19.82 -1.12
C GLY A 27 -17.13 19.66 -1.80
N THR A 28 -17.69 18.45 -1.78
CA THR A 28 -19.03 18.18 -2.33
C THR A 28 -20.11 18.90 -1.53
N LEU A 29 -20.02 18.88 -0.20
CA LEU A 29 -20.92 19.62 0.68
C LEU A 29 -20.84 21.12 0.40
N ARG A 30 -19.64 21.69 0.28
CA ARG A 30 -19.45 23.11 -0.02
C ARG A 30 -20.07 23.47 -1.37
N ALA A 31 -19.86 22.66 -2.40
CA ALA A 31 -20.50 22.86 -3.70
C ALA A 31 -22.03 22.84 -3.58
N MET A 32 -22.59 21.86 -2.87
CA MET A 32 -24.04 21.73 -2.64
C MET A 32 -24.63 22.95 -1.92
N VAL A 33 -23.96 23.45 -0.89
CA VAL A 33 -24.35 24.66 -0.14
C VAL A 33 -24.39 25.89 -1.05
N LEU A 34 -23.47 26.00 -2.02
CA LEU A 34 -23.38 27.14 -2.92
C LEU A 34 -24.39 27.11 -4.08
N VAL A 35 -25.02 25.96 -4.35
CA VAL A 35 -25.97 25.79 -5.47
C VAL A 35 -27.34 26.43 -5.19
N SER A 36 -27.83 26.42 -3.95
CA SER A 36 -29.16 26.93 -3.63
C SER A 36 -29.26 27.56 -2.24
N LYS A 37 -30.06 28.62 -2.12
CA LYS A 37 -30.41 29.26 -0.84
C LYS A 37 -31.07 28.28 0.14
N GLY A 38 -31.77 27.25 -0.37
CA GLY A 38 -32.37 26.20 0.46
C GLY A 38 -31.31 25.39 1.22
N PHE A 39 -30.35 24.81 0.49
CA PHE A 39 -29.22 24.09 1.10
C PHE A 39 -28.40 24.98 2.03
N HIS A 40 -28.14 26.22 1.63
CA HIS A 40 -27.43 27.18 2.48
C HIS A 40 -28.17 27.44 3.81
N ARG A 41 -29.49 27.65 3.79
CA ARG A 41 -30.29 27.84 5.00
C ARG A 41 -30.24 26.61 5.92
N VAL A 42 -30.43 25.42 5.36
CA VAL A 42 -30.41 24.17 6.12
C VAL A 42 -29.03 23.95 6.74
N PHE A 43 -27.96 24.18 5.97
CA PHE A 43 -26.59 24.13 6.47
C PHE A 43 -26.34 25.08 7.64
N GLN A 44 -26.80 26.33 7.53
CA GLN A 44 -26.65 27.32 8.60
C GLN A 44 -27.41 26.92 9.87
N THR A 45 -28.51 26.17 9.73
CA THR A 45 -29.32 25.71 10.86
C THR A 45 -28.64 24.52 11.54
N HIS A 46 -28.10 23.56 10.78
CA HIS A 46 -27.54 22.31 11.30
C HIS A 46 -26.07 22.04 10.88
N PRO A 47 -25.14 23.00 11.06
CA PRO A 47 -23.79 22.84 10.50
C PRO A 47 -23.03 21.70 11.18
N LYS A 48 -23.19 21.51 12.50
CA LYS A 48 -22.45 20.51 13.27
C LYS A 48 -22.81 19.08 12.90
N SER A 49 -24.10 18.76 12.80
CA SER A 49 -24.56 17.41 12.47
C SER A 49 -24.21 17.04 11.03
N ILE A 50 -24.43 17.95 10.07
CA ILE A 50 -24.09 17.74 8.66
C ILE A 50 -22.58 17.55 8.49
N MET A 51 -21.76 18.42 9.09
CA MET A 51 -20.30 18.30 9.02
C MET A 51 -19.79 17.01 9.65
N ARG A 52 -20.35 16.61 10.80
CA ARG A 52 -20.01 15.34 11.45
C ARG A 52 -20.38 14.13 10.58
N ALA A 53 -21.54 14.16 9.91
CA ALA A 53 -21.95 13.10 9.00
C ALA A 53 -21.02 13.00 7.78
N VAL A 54 -20.62 14.14 7.19
CA VAL A 54 -19.65 14.14 6.09
C VAL A 54 -18.27 13.64 6.55
N ALA A 55 -17.82 14.04 7.76
CA ALA A 55 -16.60 13.51 8.36
C ALA A 55 -16.68 11.98 8.54
N TYR A 56 -17.83 11.47 8.97
CA TYR A 56 -18.09 10.04 9.09
C TYR A 56 -18.11 9.33 7.73
N ASN A 57 -18.60 9.96 6.65
CA ASN A 57 -18.53 9.36 5.31
C ASN A 57 -17.09 9.25 4.77
N ILE A 58 -16.19 10.13 5.24
CA ILE A 58 -14.77 10.14 4.84
C ILE A 58 -13.97 9.08 5.62
N VAL A 59 -14.20 8.99 6.93
CA VAL A 59 -13.37 8.19 7.86
C VAL A 59 -14.02 6.88 8.27
N GLY A 60 -15.34 6.81 8.19
CA GLY A 60 -16.13 5.71 8.73
C GLY A 60 -16.25 5.74 10.26
N PRO A 61 -16.49 4.57 10.88
CA PRO A 61 -16.71 4.46 12.32
C PRO A 61 -15.49 4.84 13.19
N ALA A 62 -14.30 4.92 12.60
CA ALA A 62 -13.05 5.34 13.28
C ALA A 62 -12.90 6.87 13.42
N LEU A 63 -13.97 7.65 13.17
CA LEU A 63 -13.96 9.11 13.27
C LEU A 63 -13.44 9.64 14.63
N PRO A 64 -13.79 9.07 15.80
CA PRO A 64 -13.26 9.54 17.09
C PRO A 64 -11.74 9.48 17.17
N GLN A 65 -11.13 8.41 16.63
CA GLN A 65 -9.68 8.24 16.61
C GLN A 65 -9.01 9.24 15.66
N ALA A 66 -9.59 9.44 14.48
CA ALA A 66 -9.10 10.43 13.52
C ALA A 66 -9.21 11.87 14.05
N LEU A 67 -10.29 12.18 14.78
CA LEU A 67 -10.47 13.46 15.46
C LEU A 67 -9.43 13.66 16.57
N ARG A 68 -9.18 12.64 17.39
CA ARG A 68 -8.14 12.66 18.41
C ARG A 68 -6.78 12.97 17.79
N LEU A 69 -6.41 12.30 16.70
CA LEU A 69 -5.15 12.54 15.98
C LEU A 69 -4.97 14.01 15.56
N ILE A 70 -5.98 14.63 14.96
CA ILE A 70 -5.85 16.00 14.44
C ILE A 70 -6.00 17.07 15.53
N ARG A 71 -6.72 16.78 16.62
CA ARG A 71 -6.96 17.71 17.74
C ARG A 71 -5.98 17.58 18.89
N TYR A 72 -5.15 16.54 18.89
CA TYR A 72 -4.17 16.35 19.93
C TYR A 72 -3.27 17.60 20.04
N PRO A 73 -3.10 18.18 21.24
CA PRO A 73 -2.39 19.44 21.41
C PRO A 73 -0.91 19.33 21.02
N HIS A 74 -0.37 20.44 20.51
CA HIS A 74 1.04 20.59 20.24
C HIS A 74 1.57 21.85 20.95
N PRO A 75 2.64 21.76 21.78
CA PRO A 75 3.38 20.54 22.12
C PRO A 75 2.57 19.54 22.96
N PRO A 76 2.90 18.24 22.94
CA PRO A 76 2.23 17.24 23.77
C PRO A 76 2.54 17.45 25.26
N PRO A 77 1.69 16.97 26.19
CA PRO A 77 1.98 17.01 27.61
C PRO A 77 3.28 16.26 27.94
N GLU A 78 4.06 16.77 28.90
CA GLU A 78 5.29 16.09 29.34
C GLU A 78 5.03 14.89 30.25
N ASP A 79 3.97 14.92 31.04
CA ASP A 79 3.64 13.83 31.96
C ASP A 79 3.07 12.63 31.18
N PRO A 80 3.55 11.40 31.43
CA PRO A 80 3.07 10.21 30.72
C PRO A 80 1.57 9.95 30.87
N ILE A 81 0.97 10.24 32.03
CA ILE A 81 -0.46 10.00 32.30
C ILE A 81 -1.30 11.04 31.56
N ASP A 82 -0.88 12.31 31.61
CA ASP A 82 -1.55 13.37 30.87
C ASP A 82 -1.45 13.11 29.36
N MET A 83 -0.29 12.68 28.86
CA MET A 83 -0.11 12.32 27.46
C MET A 83 -1.03 11.18 27.03
N ALA A 84 -1.25 10.19 27.90
CA ALA A 84 -2.07 9.04 27.56
C ALA A 84 -3.58 9.39 27.54
N THR A 85 -4.01 10.28 28.44
CA THR A 85 -5.44 10.61 28.67
C THR A 85 -5.92 11.89 27.95
N THR A 86 -5.01 12.70 27.42
CA THR A 86 -5.34 13.94 26.71
C THR A 86 -6.12 13.67 25.42
N CYS A 87 -7.12 14.53 25.20
CA CYS A 87 -8.01 14.51 24.03
C CYS A 87 -8.65 13.11 23.85
N PRO A 88 -9.61 12.72 24.72
CA PRO A 88 -10.24 11.41 24.61
C PRO A 88 -10.95 11.24 23.25
N GLU A 89 -11.17 9.99 22.85
CA GLU A 89 -11.86 9.62 21.61
C GLU A 89 -13.36 9.94 21.72
N ASP A 90 -13.70 11.23 21.61
CA ASP A 90 -15.04 11.78 21.86
C ASP A 90 -16.00 11.63 20.65
N HIS A 91 -17.27 11.43 20.96
CA HIS A 91 -18.37 11.28 20.02
C HIS A 91 -19.23 12.55 19.86
N GLU A 92 -18.94 13.66 20.56
CA GLU A 92 -19.80 14.83 20.48
C GLU A 92 -19.67 15.62 19.16
N PRO A 93 -20.78 16.18 18.64
CA PRO A 93 -20.76 17.08 17.49
C PRO A 93 -20.00 18.38 17.80
N SER A 94 -18.89 18.58 17.07
CA SER A 94 -18.02 19.75 17.20
C SER A 94 -17.91 20.50 15.87
N VAL A 95 -17.50 21.76 15.94
CA VAL A 95 -17.23 22.57 14.75
C VAL A 95 -15.88 22.17 14.18
N PHE A 96 -15.79 22.04 12.86
CA PHE A 96 -14.55 21.73 12.15
C PHE A 96 -13.95 22.99 11.56
N THR A 97 -12.68 23.26 11.85
CA THR A 97 -11.88 24.27 11.13
C THR A 97 -11.55 23.79 9.71
N ASP A 98 -11.14 24.69 8.82
CA ASP A 98 -10.74 24.29 7.47
C ASP A 98 -9.47 23.43 7.47
N ASP A 99 -8.54 23.68 8.40
CA ASP A 99 -7.34 22.86 8.59
C ASP A 99 -7.70 21.46 9.09
N GLU A 100 -8.62 21.34 10.04
CA GLU A 100 -9.10 20.03 10.52
C GLU A 100 -9.75 19.23 9.39
N LYS A 101 -10.56 19.87 8.53
CA LYS A 101 -11.17 19.21 7.36
C LYS A 101 -10.10 18.67 6.43
N LYS A 102 -9.08 19.47 6.13
CA LYS A 102 -7.97 19.08 5.25
C LYS A 102 -7.19 17.91 5.84
N LEU A 103 -6.73 18.03 7.09
CA LEU A 103 -5.99 16.97 7.78
C LEU A 103 -6.78 15.67 7.88
N LEU A 104 -8.10 15.75 8.15
CA LEU A 104 -8.96 14.58 8.19
C LEU A 104 -9.03 13.87 6.83
N GLN A 105 -9.19 14.63 5.74
CA GLN A 105 -9.23 14.08 4.38
C GLN A 105 -7.88 13.47 3.98
N ASP A 106 -6.77 14.10 4.32
CA ASP A 106 -5.44 13.62 3.96
C ASP A 106 -5.07 12.35 4.75
N ASN A 107 -5.34 12.32 6.06
CA ASN A 107 -5.15 11.12 6.88
C ASN A 107 -6.06 9.96 6.43
N ALA A 108 -7.32 10.23 6.07
CA ALA A 108 -8.24 9.21 5.56
C ALA A 108 -7.75 8.59 4.24
N LYS A 109 -7.15 9.38 3.34
CA LYS A 109 -6.54 8.83 2.11
C LYS A 109 -5.38 7.88 2.44
N VAL A 110 -4.53 8.24 3.40
CA VAL A 110 -3.41 7.38 3.84
C VAL A 110 -3.94 6.06 4.40
N VAL A 111 -4.90 6.11 5.33
CA VAL A 111 -5.51 4.91 5.92
C VAL A 111 -6.20 4.05 4.86
N GLN A 112 -6.94 4.65 3.92
CA GLN A 112 -7.59 3.92 2.83
C GLN A 112 -6.59 3.23 1.90
N LYS A 113 -5.48 3.90 1.54
CA LYS A 113 -4.40 3.31 0.75
C LYS A 113 -3.76 2.15 1.51
N LEU A 114 -3.44 2.34 2.79
CA LEU A 114 -2.86 1.29 3.63
C LEU A 114 -3.81 0.09 3.75
N GLU A 115 -5.12 0.33 3.91
CA GLU A 115 -6.14 -0.74 3.95
C GLU A 115 -6.23 -1.49 2.63
N ASN A 116 -6.13 -0.81 1.48
CA ASN A 116 -6.09 -1.46 0.18
C ASN A 116 -4.88 -2.40 0.05
N ILE A 117 -3.70 -1.95 0.49
CA ILE A 117 -2.47 -2.77 0.50
C ILE A 117 -2.66 -3.95 1.46
N TYR A 118 -3.19 -3.71 2.66
CA TYR A 118 -3.46 -4.73 3.66
C TYR A 118 -4.41 -5.80 3.12
N SER A 119 -5.51 -5.38 2.52
CA SER A 119 -6.48 -6.29 1.91
C SER A 119 -5.83 -7.10 0.80
N LEU A 120 -5.11 -6.46 -0.13
CA LEU A 120 -4.45 -7.12 -1.26
C LEU A 120 -3.46 -8.20 -0.81
N THR A 121 -2.73 -7.96 0.28
CA THR A 121 -1.61 -8.81 0.73
C THR A 121 -2.00 -9.81 1.80
N THR A 122 -3.06 -9.56 2.58
CA THR A 122 -3.42 -10.36 3.76
C THR A 122 -4.86 -10.88 3.78
N LYS A 123 -5.79 -10.26 3.03
CA LYS A 123 -7.21 -10.66 2.98
C LYS A 123 -7.56 -11.39 1.70
N ASP A 124 -7.32 -10.74 0.57
CA ASP A 124 -7.79 -11.13 -0.75
C ASP A 124 -6.91 -10.50 -1.83
N ARG A 125 -6.20 -11.36 -2.55
CA ARG A 125 -5.24 -10.97 -3.59
C ARG A 125 -5.87 -10.59 -4.94
N THR A 126 -7.19 -10.66 -5.07
CA THR A 126 -7.90 -10.49 -6.35
C THR A 126 -8.35 -9.06 -6.63
N SER A 127 -8.24 -8.16 -5.63
CA SER A 127 -8.72 -6.79 -5.71
C SER A 127 -7.70 -5.80 -5.15
N ARG A 128 -7.43 -4.72 -5.89
CA ARG A 128 -6.61 -3.59 -5.42
C ARG A 128 -7.37 -2.64 -4.49
N THR A 129 -8.67 -2.81 -4.35
CA THR A 129 -9.49 -2.10 -3.35
C THR A 129 -9.83 -3.05 -2.21
N SER A 130 -9.93 -2.51 -1.00
CA SER A 130 -10.25 -3.28 0.20
C SER A 130 -11.49 -4.17 0.03
N LEU A 131 -11.35 -5.44 0.43
CA LEU A 131 -12.42 -6.41 0.58
C LEU A 131 -12.59 -6.81 2.06
N LEU A 132 -12.10 -5.97 2.98
CA LEU A 132 -12.41 -6.11 4.39
C LEU A 132 -13.92 -5.96 4.60
N THR A 133 -14.48 -6.77 5.50
CA THR A 133 -15.84 -6.53 6.00
C THR A 133 -15.88 -5.21 6.78
N SER A 134 -17.06 -4.65 7.02
CA SER A 134 -17.21 -3.40 7.77
C SER A 134 -16.57 -3.45 9.16
N GLU A 135 -16.61 -4.61 9.83
CA GLU A 135 -16.03 -4.82 11.15
C GLU A 135 -14.50 -4.94 11.10
N GLU A 136 -13.96 -5.64 10.10
CA GLU A 136 -12.50 -5.75 9.88
C GLU A 136 -11.90 -4.39 9.49
N SER A 137 -12.57 -3.64 8.60
CA SER A 137 -12.18 -2.28 8.21
C SER A 137 -12.22 -1.34 9.41
N TRP A 138 -13.25 -1.40 10.26
CA TRP A 138 -13.30 -0.60 11.48
C TRP A 138 -12.11 -0.89 12.42
N ARG A 139 -11.82 -2.16 12.71
CA ARG A 139 -10.65 -2.57 13.53
C ARG A 139 -9.35 -2.05 12.94
N PHE A 140 -9.16 -2.23 11.63
CA PHE A 140 -7.98 -1.78 10.90
C PHE A 140 -7.79 -0.26 10.93
N CYS A 141 -8.83 0.50 10.57
CA CYS A 141 -8.79 1.97 10.56
C CYS A 141 -8.56 2.53 11.96
N ARG A 142 -9.27 1.99 12.97
CA ARG A 142 -9.12 2.37 14.38
C ARG A 142 -7.66 2.20 14.84
N ALA A 143 -7.08 1.03 14.58
CA ALA A 143 -5.68 0.76 14.89
C ALA A 143 -4.74 1.73 14.15
N SER A 144 -4.97 1.94 12.85
CA SER A 144 -4.15 2.82 12.01
C SER A 144 -4.12 4.26 12.51
N TYR A 145 -5.26 4.87 12.86
CA TYR A 145 -5.29 6.24 13.40
C TYR A 145 -4.56 6.36 14.75
N ARG A 146 -4.63 5.32 15.59
CA ARG A 146 -3.89 5.29 16.86
C ARG A 146 -2.39 5.14 16.66
N ILE A 147 -1.96 4.36 15.67
CA ILE A 147 -0.56 4.28 15.25
C ILE A 147 -0.10 5.64 14.71
N MET A 148 -0.89 6.31 13.85
CA MET A 148 -0.56 7.66 13.38
C MET A 148 -0.41 8.65 14.53
N LEU A 149 -1.28 8.58 15.55
CA LEU A 149 -1.15 9.43 16.75
C LEU A 149 0.12 9.09 17.50
N TYR A 150 0.41 7.81 17.71
CA TYR A 150 1.63 7.37 18.37
C TYR A 150 2.89 7.90 17.66
N CYS A 151 2.98 7.73 16.33
CA CYS A 151 4.09 8.25 15.52
C CYS A 151 4.16 9.79 15.55
N LYS A 152 3.01 10.49 15.62
CA LYS A 152 2.97 11.95 15.79
C LYS A 152 3.50 12.40 17.16
N LEU A 153 3.30 11.61 18.21
CA LEU A 153 3.78 11.92 19.56
C LEU A 153 5.27 11.59 19.74
N PHE A 154 5.76 10.57 19.02
CA PHE A 154 7.14 10.11 19.10
C PHE A 154 7.78 10.01 17.71
N PRO A 155 7.82 11.10 16.92
CA PRO A 155 8.27 11.06 15.54
C PRO A 155 9.76 10.78 15.43
N GLY A 156 10.15 10.09 14.36
CA GLY A 156 11.56 9.82 14.07
C GLY A 156 12.35 11.08 13.68
N ASN A 157 11.72 11.96 12.91
CA ASN A 157 12.38 13.10 12.26
C ASN A 157 12.48 14.39 13.12
N ILE A 158 12.08 14.36 14.40
CA ILE A 158 12.26 15.53 15.27
C ILE A 158 13.68 15.62 15.82
N TYR A 159 14.39 14.50 15.91
CA TYR A 159 15.74 14.49 16.44
C TYR A 159 16.73 14.47 15.29
N SER A 160 17.51 15.54 15.16
CA SER A 160 18.72 15.44 14.33
C SER A 160 19.67 14.43 14.95
N PHE A 161 20.56 13.84 14.15
CA PHE A 161 21.60 12.94 14.67
C PHE A 161 22.39 13.60 15.82
N ASP A 162 22.73 14.89 15.68
CA ASP A 162 23.42 15.68 16.69
C ASP A 162 22.61 15.83 18.00
N GLU A 163 21.28 15.96 17.91
CA GLU A 163 20.40 16.07 19.09
C GLU A 163 20.21 14.73 19.81
N LEU A 164 20.34 13.60 19.11
CA LEU A 164 20.26 12.27 19.71
C LEU A 164 21.49 11.94 20.56
N GLU A 165 22.68 12.38 20.12
CA GLU A 165 23.93 12.19 20.88
C GLU A 165 23.90 12.91 22.25
N ASP A 166 23.12 13.99 22.34
CA ASP A 166 22.94 14.78 23.56
C ASP A 166 21.92 14.18 24.56
N LEU A 167 21.17 13.14 24.18
CA LEU A 167 20.18 12.52 25.07
C LEU A 167 20.84 11.58 26.07
N ASP A 168 20.62 11.85 27.36
CA ASP A 168 21.04 10.93 28.42
C ASP A 168 20.08 9.73 28.60
N ASP A 169 20.57 8.70 29.29
CA ASP A 169 19.79 7.49 29.60
C ASP A 169 18.47 7.80 30.34
N VAL A 170 18.43 8.89 31.11
CA VAL A 170 17.24 9.29 31.89
C VAL A 170 16.17 9.85 30.97
N GLN A 171 16.55 10.66 29.98
CA GLN A 171 15.68 11.19 28.94
C GLN A 171 15.15 10.07 28.04
N ILE A 172 16.01 9.15 27.58
CA ILE A 172 15.60 7.98 26.80
C ILE A 172 14.60 7.13 27.59
N ALA A 173 14.89 6.88 28.87
CA ALA A 173 13.98 6.14 29.75
C ALA A 173 12.63 6.88 29.96
N LYS A 174 12.63 8.22 30.05
CA LYS A 174 11.39 9.03 30.12
C LYS A 174 10.55 8.84 28.87
N ILE A 175 11.14 8.94 27.67
CA ILE A 175 10.43 8.77 26.39
C ILE A 175 9.86 7.36 26.27
N ARG A 176 10.63 6.32 26.62
CA ARG A 176 10.15 4.92 26.60
C ARG A 176 8.98 4.68 27.56
N ARG A 177 8.96 5.35 28.72
CA ARG A 177 7.81 5.32 29.65
C ARG A 177 6.59 6.01 29.07
N GLN A 178 6.76 7.18 28.44
CA GLN A 178 5.67 7.89 27.75
C GLN A 178 5.05 7.03 26.64
N ARG A 179 5.90 6.41 25.79
CA ARG A 179 5.49 5.45 24.76
C ARG A 179 4.63 4.32 25.33
N THR A 180 5.08 3.72 26.45
CA THR A 180 4.33 2.65 27.13
C THR A 180 3.00 3.16 27.68
N ALA A 181 2.98 4.34 28.31
CA ALA A 181 1.76 4.92 28.88
C ALA A 181 0.69 5.16 27.82
N VAL A 182 1.05 5.75 26.67
CA VAL A 182 0.12 6.03 25.56
C VAL A 182 -0.56 4.76 25.05
N LEU A 183 0.17 3.66 24.89
CA LEU A 183 -0.44 2.39 24.46
C LEU A 183 -1.22 1.70 25.58
N ASN A 184 -0.80 1.84 26.84
CA ASN A 184 -1.44 1.15 27.96
C ASN A 184 -2.87 1.65 28.25
N GLU A 185 -3.31 2.75 27.67
CA GLU A 185 -4.71 3.21 27.77
C GLU A 185 -5.69 2.34 26.97
N TYR A 186 -5.20 1.61 25.96
CA TYR A 186 -6.09 0.83 25.10
C TYR A 186 -6.43 -0.54 25.72
N PRO A 187 -7.67 -1.02 25.56
CA PRO A 187 -8.05 -2.39 25.89
C PRO A 187 -7.17 -3.44 25.20
N THR A 188 -7.10 -4.64 25.79
CA THR A 188 -6.19 -5.71 25.35
C THR A 188 -6.45 -6.20 23.93
N ASP A 189 -7.72 -6.38 23.57
CA ASP A 189 -8.16 -6.74 22.23
C ASP A 189 -7.75 -5.68 21.20
N GLU A 190 -7.95 -4.40 21.53
CA GLU A 190 -7.56 -3.29 20.66
C GLU A 190 -6.03 -3.16 20.54
N LEU A 191 -5.26 -3.50 21.59
CA LEU A 191 -3.80 -3.58 21.51
C LEU A 191 -3.31 -4.70 20.58
N LEU A 192 -4.02 -5.83 20.53
CA LEU A 192 -3.70 -6.92 19.61
C LEU A 192 -3.97 -6.52 18.15
N GLU A 193 -5.00 -5.71 17.91
CA GLU A 193 -5.27 -5.10 16.61
C GLU A 193 -4.16 -4.11 16.21
N ILE A 194 -3.75 -3.20 17.13
CA ILE A 194 -2.63 -2.27 16.89
C ILE A 194 -1.36 -3.06 16.59
N PHE A 195 -1.03 -4.09 17.39
CA PHE A 195 0.11 -4.95 17.16
C PHE A 195 0.09 -5.60 15.77
N SER A 196 -1.08 -6.08 15.33
CA SER A 196 -1.26 -6.68 14.01
C SER A 196 -0.95 -5.71 12.87
N VAL A 197 -1.48 -4.48 12.98
CA VAL A 197 -1.25 -3.44 11.96
C VAL A 197 0.20 -2.96 11.97
N VAL A 198 0.83 -2.82 13.15
CA VAL A 198 2.27 -2.52 13.26
C VAL A 198 3.11 -3.62 12.62
N LYS A 199 2.80 -4.89 12.88
CA LYS A 199 3.50 -6.03 12.26
C LYS A 199 3.36 -6.02 10.74
N PHE A 200 2.18 -5.70 10.24
CA PHE A 200 1.94 -5.54 8.81
C PHE A 200 2.75 -4.39 8.21
N ILE A 201 2.74 -3.21 8.83
CA ILE A 201 3.55 -2.06 8.40
C ILE A 201 5.04 -2.42 8.38
N GLY A 202 5.54 -3.10 9.39
CA GLY A 202 6.92 -3.58 9.40
C GLY A 202 7.21 -4.56 8.25
N GLY A 203 6.26 -5.42 7.91
CA GLY A 203 6.34 -6.30 6.74
C GLY A 203 6.49 -5.55 5.42
N ILE A 204 5.80 -4.41 5.25
CA ILE A 204 5.97 -3.54 4.08
C ILE A 204 7.41 -3.03 3.99
N PHE A 205 7.96 -2.50 5.09
CA PHE A 205 9.33 -1.98 5.10
C PHE A 205 10.37 -3.05 4.80
N VAL A 206 10.19 -4.26 5.34
CA VAL A 206 11.07 -5.41 5.03
C VAL A 206 10.97 -5.83 3.56
N GLU A 207 9.76 -5.86 2.99
CA GLU A 207 9.54 -6.24 1.58
C GLU A 207 10.19 -5.23 0.62
N VAL A 208 10.05 -3.93 0.90
CA VAL A 208 10.53 -2.84 0.05
C VAL A 208 12.04 -2.69 0.09
N ASN A 209 12.67 -2.84 1.26
CA ASN A 209 14.11 -2.65 1.42
C ASN A 209 14.95 -3.90 1.06
N GLY A 210 14.35 -4.93 0.45
CA GLY A 210 15.08 -6.13 0.03
C GLY A 210 15.57 -7.00 1.19
N GLY A 211 14.92 -6.89 2.35
CA GLY A 211 15.41 -7.42 3.63
C GLY A 211 16.21 -6.35 4.37
N ILE A 212 15.68 -5.91 5.51
CA ILE A 212 16.41 -5.02 6.42
C ILE A 212 17.44 -5.87 7.17
N ASP A 213 18.69 -5.42 7.20
CA ASP A 213 19.81 -6.18 7.77
C ASP A 213 19.82 -6.19 9.32
N SER A 214 19.17 -5.22 9.97
CA SER A 214 19.08 -5.11 11.43
C SER A 214 17.66 -4.89 11.97
N SER A 215 17.39 -5.29 13.21
CA SER A 215 16.12 -4.99 13.89
C SER A 215 15.93 -3.49 14.15
N ASP A 216 17.03 -2.76 14.29
CA ASP A 216 17.03 -1.38 14.77
C ASP A 216 16.61 -0.43 13.64
N ASP A 217 17.02 -0.72 12.40
CA ASP A 217 16.55 -0.02 11.20
C ASP A 217 15.03 -0.12 11.05
N LEU A 218 14.46 -1.30 11.34
CA LEU A 218 13.01 -1.50 11.28
C LEU A 218 12.30 -0.63 12.33
N ASP A 219 12.85 -0.51 13.54
CA ASP A 219 12.28 0.33 14.59
C ASP A 219 12.31 1.83 14.23
N VAL A 220 13.37 2.29 13.55
CA VAL A 220 13.44 3.64 12.98
C VAL A 220 12.35 3.82 11.91
N LEU A 221 12.25 2.89 10.95
CA LEU A 221 11.24 2.95 9.87
C LEU A 221 9.80 2.93 10.40
N LEU A 222 9.52 2.15 11.45
CA LEU A 222 8.21 2.13 12.10
C LEU A 222 7.79 3.49 12.67
N SER A 223 8.74 4.39 12.97
CA SER A 223 8.44 5.75 13.41
C SER A 223 7.87 6.64 12.29
N ALA A 224 8.09 6.30 11.01
CA ALA A 224 7.45 6.95 9.86
C ALA A 224 5.93 6.68 9.80
N GLY A 225 5.50 5.61 10.45
CA GLY A 225 4.09 5.24 10.59
C GLY A 225 3.39 4.89 9.26
N PRO A 226 2.05 4.91 9.25
CA PRO A 226 1.24 4.55 8.08
C PRO A 226 1.55 5.32 6.80
N ALA A 227 1.87 6.62 6.91
CA ALA A 227 2.16 7.44 5.74
C ALA A 227 3.49 7.03 5.07
N GLY A 228 4.54 6.81 5.86
CA GLY A 228 5.82 6.32 5.36
C GLY A 228 5.70 4.95 4.71
N ALA A 229 4.94 4.04 5.33
CA ALA A 229 4.70 2.70 4.78
C ALA A 229 3.99 2.74 3.42
N VAL A 230 2.99 3.60 3.26
CA VAL A 230 2.29 3.80 1.99
C VAL A 230 3.26 4.36 0.93
N SER A 231 4.07 5.36 1.27
CA SER A 231 5.06 5.90 0.32
C SER A 231 6.03 4.82 -0.14
N CYS A 232 6.63 4.07 0.80
CA CYS A 232 7.55 3.00 0.46
C CYS A 232 6.93 1.92 -0.43
N TRP A 233 5.66 1.58 -0.19
CA TRP A 233 4.96 0.62 -1.04
C TRP A 233 4.74 1.16 -2.46
N GLU A 234 4.36 2.44 -2.60
CA GLU A 234 4.10 3.08 -3.90
C GLU A 234 5.40 3.29 -4.70
N ASP A 235 6.47 3.75 -4.03
CA ASP A 235 7.76 4.07 -4.64
C ASP A 235 8.63 2.83 -4.86
N ARG A 236 8.32 1.71 -4.19
CA ARG A 236 9.09 0.46 -4.19
C ARG A 236 10.52 0.62 -3.65
N ASP A 237 10.76 1.65 -2.85
CA ASP A 237 11.98 1.88 -2.10
C ASP A 237 11.71 2.77 -0.86
N ALA A 238 12.76 3.14 -0.12
CA ALA A 238 12.68 4.07 1.01
C ALA A 238 12.82 5.56 0.62
N SER A 239 12.88 5.89 -0.67
CA SER A 239 13.21 7.26 -1.14
C SER A 239 12.12 8.29 -0.83
N GLY A 240 10.88 7.85 -0.63
CA GLY A 240 9.77 8.71 -0.21
C GLY A 240 9.76 9.06 1.28
N LEU A 241 10.71 8.55 2.07
CA LEU A 241 10.85 8.88 3.48
C LEU A 241 11.57 10.22 3.70
N ASP A 242 11.40 10.76 4.90
CA ASP A 242 12.08 11.98 5.35
C ASP A 242 13.61 11.79 5.38
N GLU A 243 14.37 12.76 4.86
CA GLU A 243 15.83 12.67 4.77
C GLU A 243 16.48 12.51 6.15
N ASP A 244 15.96 13.17 7.19
CA ASP A 244 16.48 13.04 8.54
C ASP A 244 16.24 11.62 9.07
N LEU A 245 15.11 11.01 8.73
CA LEU A 245 14.84 9.61 9.08
C LEU A 245 15.79 8.65 8.36
N LEU A 246 16.12 8.91 7.08
CA LEU A 246 17.07 8.09 6.34
C LEU A 246 18.48 8.19 6.92
N ASN A 247 18.90 9.39 7.34
CA ASN A 247 20.19 9.61 8.00
C ASN A 247 20.30 8.82 9.32
N LEU A 248 19.18 8.55 10.00
CA LEU A 248 19.16 7.71 11.20
C LEU A 248 19.39 6.23 10.90
N LEU A 249 19.20 5.75 9.68
CA LEU A 249 19.49 4.36 9.32
C LEU A 249 21.00 4.10 9.17
N ASP A 250 21.79 5.15 8.90
CA ASP A 250 23.24 5.03 8.72
C ASP A 250 24.04 5.15 10.03
N GLY A 251 23.36 5.39 11.17
CA GLY A 251 23.97 5.62 12.48
C GLY A 251 24.14 4.35 13.32
N ASP A 252 25.34 4.12 13.87
CA ASP A 252 25.71 2.86 14.54
C ASP A 252 24.97 2.57 15.88
N GLU A 253 24.29 3.52 16.53
CA GLU A 253 23.65 3.28 17.84
C GLU A 253 22.40 4.15 18.13
N ASN A 254 21.28 3.90 17.45
CA ASN A 254 20.01 4.59 17.72
C ASN A 254 19.20 3.98 18.88
N ASN A 255 19.78 4.00 20.08
CA ASN A 255 19.16 3.48 21.31
C ASN A 255 17.75 4.06 21.58
N LEU A 256 17.44 5.28 21.11
CA LEU A 256 16.11 5.87 21.29
C LEU A 256 15.01 5.07 20.59
N PHE A 257 15.29 4.53 19.40
CA PHE A 257 14.31 3.82 18.59
C PHE A 257 14.26 2.34 18.90
N ALA A 258 15.33 1.75 19.44
CA ALA A 258 15.36 0.35 19.83
C ALA A 258 14.08 -0.09 20.57
N GLY A 259 13.38 -1.05 19.96
CA GLY A 259 12.09 -1.57 20.35
C GLY A 259 10.95 -0.55 20.34
N TYR A 260 10.87 0.26 19.29
CA TYR A 260 9.98 1.43 19.16
C TYR A 260 8.54 1.08 19.56
N PHE A 261 7.97 0.04 18.95
CA PHE A 261 6.69 -0.55 19.39
C PHE A 261 6.87 -1.78 20.28
N SER A 262 7.91 -2.59 20.05
CA SER A 262 8.04 -3.90 20.69
C SER A 262 8.23 -3.82 22.20
N LEU A 263 9.02 -2.86 22.72
CA LEU A 263 9.22 -2.68 24.17
C LEU A 263 7.94 -2.22 24.89
N PRO A 264 7.22 -1.18 24.44
CA PRO A 264 5.91 -0.83 24.99
C PRO A 264 4.96 -2.03 25.07
N PHE A 265 4.83 -2.80 23.99
CA PHE A 265 3.99 -3.99 23.97
C PHE A 265 4.43 -5.01 25.03
N GLN A 266 5.71 -5.39 25.05
CA GLN A 266 6.26 -6.34 26.02
C GLN A 266 6.00 -5.92 27.47
N ASN A 267 6.21 -4.64 27.79
CA ASN A 267 5.96 -4.08 29.12
C ASN A 267 4.47 -4.20 29.52
N ILE A 268 3.57 -3.87 28.59
CA ILE A 268 2.12 -3.94 28.82
C ILE A 268 1.67 -5.39 29.00
N TRP A 269 2.13 -6.31 28.14
CA TRP A 269 1.81 -7.74 28.27
C TRP A 269 2.26 -8.30 29.61
N GLY A 270 3.48 -7.95 30.05
CA GLY A 270 4.02 -8.33 31.34
C GLY A 270 3.18 -7.79 32.51
N THR A 271 2.82 -6.51 32.46
CA THR A 271 2.05 -5.85 33.52
C THR A 271 0.62 -6.38 33.61
N ARG A 272 0.00 -6.68 32.46
CA ARG A 272 -1.35 -7.26 32.39
C ARG A 272 -1.38 -8.78 32.57
N ASN A 273 -0.21 -9.43 32.69
CA ASN A 273 -0.05 -10.89 32.75
C ASN A 273 -0.72 -11.62 31.56
N ILE A 274 -0.56 -11.05 30.36
CA ILE A 274 -1.09 -11.59 29.10
C ILE A 274 0.05 -12.28 28.35
N LYS A 275 -0.24 -13.42 27.71
CA LYS A 275 0.73 -14.07 26.84
C LYS A 275 0.91 -13.23 25.57
N PRO A 276 2.15 -12.84 25.22
CA PRO A 276 2.38 -12.09 23.99
C PRO A 276 1.97 -12.93 22.77
N PRO A 277 1.55 -12.28 21.67
CA PRO A 277 1.39 -12.94 20.39
C PRO A 277 2.66 -13.71 20.01
N LYS A 278 2.51 -14.87 19.38
CA LYS A 278 3.68 -15.61 18.91
C LYS A 278 4.29 -14.92 17.70
N GLU A 279 5.59 -15.08 17.53
CA GLU A 279 6.35 -14.49 16.44
C GLU A 279 5.89 -14.99 15.05
N ASP A 280 5.45 -16.25 14.97
CA ASP A 280 4.97 -16.91 13.75
C ASP A 280 3.51 -16.59 13.39
N GLU A 281 2.78 -15.88 14.26
CA GLU A 281 1.38 -15.52 13.98
C GLU A 281 1.28 -14.52 12.83
N PRO A 282 0.38 -14.72 11.85
CA PRO A 282 0.28 -13.79 10.74
C PRO A 282 -0.22 -12.42 11.21
N ALA A 283 0.20 -11.36 10.52
CA ALA A 283 -0.26 -9.99 10.79
C ALA A 283 -1.78 -9.79 10.59
N SER A 284 -2.48 -10.79 10.05
CA SER A 284 -3.94 -10.80 9.93
C SER A 284 -4.69 -11.26 11.17
N LYS A 285 -4.03 -11.93 12.12
CA LYS A 285 -4.70 -12.76 13.13
C LYS A 285 -5.75 -12.02 13.97
N TYR A 286 -5.49 -10.77 14.36
CA TYR A 286 -6.37 -10.04 15.28
C TYR A 286 -7.27 -9.01 14.58
N VAL A 287 -7.13 -8.83 13.26
CA VAL A 287 -7.95 -7.90 12.47
C VAL A 287 -8.91 -8.65 11.57
N LEU A 288 -8.49 -9.76 10.95
CA LEU A 288 -9.29 -10.52 9.99
C LEU A 288 -10.06 -11.65 10.67
N ASP A 289 -11.33 -11.79 10.31
CA ASP A 289 -12.16 -12.93 10.70
C ASP A 289 -11.98 -14.11 9.74
N GLN A 290 -11.69 -13.80 8.47
CA GLN A 290 -11.43 -14.79 7.43
C GLN A 290 -10.45 -14.27 6.38
N VAL A 291 -9.73 -15.18 5.72
CA VAL A 291 -8.84 -14.87 4.60
C VAL A 291 -9.35 -15.55 3.34
N ASN A 292 -9.63 -14.77 2.30
CA ASN A 292 -10.14 -15.27 1.04
C ASN A 292 -9.01 -15.87 0.22
N GLY A 293 -9.16 -17.12 -0.18
CA GLY A 293 -8.18 -17.81 -1.02
C GLY A 293 -6.89 -18.18 -0.31
N ALA A 294 -6.89 -18.31 1.02
CA ALA A 294 -5.72 -18.74 1.80
C ALA A 294 -5.15 -20.10 1.38
N ASN A 295 -6.01 -20.99 0.89
CA ASN A 295 -5.67 -22.34 0.46
C ASN A 295 -5.68 -22.50 -1.06
N ASP A 296 -5.73 -21.40 -1.81
CA ASP A 296 -5.79 -21.46 -3.26
C ASP A 296 -4.51 -22.07 -3.83
N THR A 297 -4.68 -22.75 -4.96
CA THR A 297 -3.61 -23.39 -5.72
C THR A 297 -3.39 -22.67 -7.03
N CYS A 298 -2.14 -22.69 -7.52
CA CYS A 298 -1.82 -22.23 -8.87
C CYS A 298 -2.72 -22.92 -9.90
N SER A 299 -3.38 -22.16 -10.77
CA SER A 299 -4.29 -22.67 -11.79
C SER A 299 -3.60 -23.58 -12.82
N HIS A 300 -2.28 -23.50 -12.95
CA HIS A 300 -1.52 -24.34 -13.89
C HIS A 300 -0.93 -25.59 -13.25
N CYS A 301 -0.19 -25.46 -12.13
CA CYS A 301 0.55 -26.57 -11.54
C CYS A 301 -0.11 -27.17 -10.28
N ALA A 302 -1.26 -26.63 -9.86
CA ALA A 302 -1.99 -27.02 -8.65
C ALA A 302 -1.20 -26.92 -7.33
N THR A 303 -0.01 -26.31 -7.34
CA THR A 303 0.78 -26.08 -6.12
C THR A 303 0.04 -25.08 -5.21
N PRO A 304 -0.15 -25.39 -3.92
CA PRO A 304 -0.70 -24.44 -2.95
C PRO A 304 0.16 -23.18 -2.88
N GLY A 305 -0.48 -22.01 -2.96
CA GLY A 305 0.21 -20.72 -2.86
C GLY A 305 -0.59 -19.65 -2.14
N GLY A 306 -1.90 -19.84 -1.94
CA GLY A 306 -2.74 -18.94 -1.17
C GLY A 306 -2.65 -17.49 -1.66
N LEU A 307 -2.34 -16.58 -0.73
CA LEU A 307 -2.16 -15.15 -1.02
C LEU A 307 -0.87 -14.80 -1.78
N ALA A 308 0.09 -15.73 -1.87
CA ALA A 308 1.32 -15.53 -2.63
C ALA A 308 1.15 -15.81 -4.14
N LEU A 309 -0.02 -16.31 -4.55
CA LEU A 309 -0.32 -16.44 -5.98
C LEU A 309 -0.49 -15.05 -6.62
N LEU A 310 -0.13 -14.98 -7.89
CA LEU A 310 -0.19 -13.78 -8.70
C LEU A 310 -1.47 -13.75 -9.52
N THR A 311 -2.17 -12.62 -9.50
CA THR A 311 -3.38 -12.30 -10.24
C THR A 311 -3.19 -10.95 -10.93
N GLN A 312 -4.10 -10.58 -11.81
CA GLN A 312 -4.09 -9.26 -12.44
C GLN A 312 -3.98 -8.10 -11.43
N ALA A 313 -4.52 -8.25 -10.22
CA ALA A 313 -4.51 -7.22 -9.20
C ALA A 313 -3.14 -7.01 -8.53
N ASN A 314 -2.24 -8.00 -8.56
CA ASN A 314 -0.95 -7.97 -7.85
C ASN A 314 0.25 -8.40 -8.70
N TRP A 315 0.13 -8.40 -10.03
CA TRP A 315 1.24 -8.72 -10.94
C TRP A 315 2.47 -7.84 -10.73
N ASP A 316 2.30 -6.64 -10.17
CA ASP A 316 3.38 -5.75 -9.78
C ASP A 316 4.29 -6.31 -8.67
N ARG A 317 3.86 -7.37 -7.97
CA ARG A 317 4.71 -8.10 -7.01
C ARG A 317 5.67 -9.07 -7.68
N GLN A 318 5.58 -9.22 -9.00
CA GLN A 318 6.43 -10.13 -9.75
C GLN A 318 7.80 -9.50 -9.99
N GLN A 319 8.86 -10.18 -9.54
CA GLN A 319 10.22 -9.71 -9.78
C GLN A 319 10.69 -10.19 -11.17
N ILE A 320 10.73 -9.27 -12.13
CA ILE A 320 11.18 -9.54 -13.50
C ILE A 320 12.25 -8.56 -13.92
N LEU A 321 13.36 -9.09 -14.42
CA LEU A 321 14.29 -8.35 -15.25
C LEU A 321 13.93 -8.59 -16.70
N SER A 322 13.53 -7.53 -17.42
CA SER A 322 13.02 -7.62 -18.80
C SER A 322 13.95 -8.47 -19.69
N THR A 323 15.26 -8.19 -19.66
CA THR A 323 16.26 -8.88 -20.47
C THR A 323 16.39 -10.38 -20.17
N GLN A 324 15.96 -10.84 -19.00
CA GLN A 324 15.96 -12.24 -18.63
C GLN A 324 14.79 -13.02 -19.24
N LEU A 325 13.72 -12.34 -19.65
CA LEU A 325 12.58 -12.98 -20.33
C LEU A 325 12.92 -13.45 -21.76
N LEU A 326 13.97 -12.91 -22.37
CA LEU A 326 14.35 -13.27 -23.73
C LEU A 326 14.93 -14.70 -23.80
N LYS A 327 14.16 -15.59 -24.42
CA LYS A 327 14.46 -17.02 -24.56
C LYS A 327 15.85 -17.31 -25.15
N ALA A 328 16.52 -18.32 -24.59
CA ALA A 328 17.76 -18.91 -25.11
C ALA A 328 18.88 -17.91 -25.39
N LYS A 329 19.27 -17.73 -26.67
CA LYS A 329 20.40 -16.87 -27.08
C LYS A 329 19.96 -15.44 -27.43
N LEU A 330 18.65 -15.14 -27.39
CA LEU A 330 18.11 -13.81 -27.67
C LEU A 330 18.62 -12.76 -26.69
N LYS A 331 18.77 -13.09 -25.41
CA LYS A 331 19.32 -12.18 -24.40
C LYS A 331 20.72 -11.64 -24.74
N SER A 332 21.49 -12.39 -25.54
CA SER A 332 22.83 -12.01 -26.01
C SER A 332 22.82 -11.37 -27.40
N ASN A 333 21.66 -11.20 -28.03
CA ASN A 333 21.54 -10.53 -29.32
C ASN A 333 21.38 -9.02 -29.11
N GLN A 334 22.49 -8.28 -29.18
CA GLN A 334 22.50 -6.83 -28.94
C GLN A 334 21.53 -6.04 -29.83
N THR A 335 21.21 -6.54 -31.03
CA THR A 335 20.26 -5.88 -31.95
C THR A 335 18.81 -5.99 -31.50
N LEU A 336 18.51 -6.93 -30.60
CA LEU A 336 17.17 -7.19 -30.07
C LEU A 336 17.06 -6.78 -28.60
N THR A 337 18.06 -7.10 -27.78
CA THR A 337 18.00 -6.92 -26.32
C THR A 337 17.84 -5.45 -25.92
N PHE A 338 18.62 -4.54 -26.51
CA PHE A 338 18.56 -3.13 -26.13
C PHE A 338 17.22 -2.48 -26.52
N PRO A 339 16.73 -2.62 -27.77
CA PRO A 339 15.39 -2.14 -28.12
C PRO A 339 14.26 -2.82 -27.34
N PHE A 340 14.41 -4.11 -27.00
CA PHE A 340 13.45 -4.82 -26.17
C PHE A 340 13.37 -4.22 -24.76
N ALA A 341 14.52 -3.96 -24.12
CA ALA A 341 14.55 -3.34 -22.81
C ALA A 341 13.90 -1.94 -22.83
N GLN A 342 14.13 -1.16 -23.89
CA GLN A 342 13.49 0.14 -24.07
C GLN A 342 11.97 0.01 -24.25
N ALA A 343 11.50 -0.98 -25.00
CA ALA A 343 10.08 -1.19 -25.25
C ALA A 343 9.33 -1.80 -24.05
N ALA A 344 10.00 -2.65 -23.26
CA ALA A 344 9.47 -3.15 -22.00
C ALA A 344 9.27 -2.02 -20.97
N GLY A 345 9.96 -0.89 -21.15
CA GLY A 345 9.86 0.26 -20.26
C GLY A 345 10.56 0.03 -18.92
N ASN A 346 10.30 0.93 -17.97
CA ASN A 346 10.77 0.78 -16.61
C ASN A 346 9.90 -0.26 -15.89
N LEU A 347 10.27 -1.53 -15.95
CA LEU A 347 9.53 -2.60 -15.25
C LEU A 347 9.61 -2.51 -13.72
N SER A 348 10.39 -1.58 -13.17
CA SER A 348 10.32 -1.24 -11.75
C SER A 348 9.05 -0.47 -11.39
N ASP A 349 8.38 0.15 -12.37
CA ASP A 349 7.09 0.81 -12.18
C ASP A 349 5.96 -0.25 -12.15
N PRO A 350 5.17 -0.33 -11.06
CA PRO A 350 4.07 -1.29 -10.90
C PRO A 350 2.99 -1.23 -12.00
N GLU A 351 2.64 -0.04 -12.48
CA GLU A 351 1.62 0.14 -13.51
C GLU A 351 2.14 -0.31 -14.86
N ILE A 352 3.39 0.04 -15.18
CA ILE A 352 4.05 -0.39 -16.41
C ILE A 352 4.19 -1.92 -16.40
N LEU A 353 4.63 -2.52 -15.30
CA LEU A 353 4.78 -3.98 -15.19
C LEU A 353 3.44 -4.71 -15.34
N GLY A 354 2.38 -4.21 -14.68
CA GLY A 354 1.03 -4.76 -14.82
C GLY A 354 0.52 -4.70 -16.26
N CYS A 355 0.69 -3.55 -16.93
CA CYS A 355 0.33 -3.38 -18.34
C CYS A 355 1.17 -4.27 -19.26
N PHE A 356 2.46 -4.39 -18.97
CA PHE A 356 3.38 -5.24 -19.72
C PHE A 356 2.89 -6.69 -19.66
N ILE A 357 2.65 -7.26 -18.48
CA ILE A 357 2.14 -8.63 -18.31
C ILE A 357 0.76 -8.79 -18.98
N ALA A 358 -0.15 -7.82 -18.84
CA ALA A 358 -1.45 -7.84 -19.52
C ALA A 358 -1.30 -7.95 -21.04
N GLY A 359 -0.29 -7.30 -21.61
CA GLY A 359 0.05 -7.36 -23.03
C GLY A 359 0.35 -8.79 -23.53
N PHE A 360 0.92 -9.65 -22.68
CA PHE A 360 1.17 -11.06 -23.03
C PHE A 360 -0.12 -11.86 -23.12
N PHE A 361 -1.07 -11.62 -22.22
CA PHE A 361 -2.38 -12.29 -22.24
C PHE A 361 -3.28 -11.81 -23.39
N ALA A 362 -3.10 -10.57 -23.85
CA ALA A 362 -3.84 -9.98 -24.96
C ALA A 362 -3.36 -10.43 -26.35
N MET A 363 -2.27 -11.19 -26.43
CA MET A 363 -1.75 -11.66 -27.73
C MET A 363 -2.68 -12.68 -28.38
N SER A 364 -2.87 -12.55 -29.69
CA SER A 364 -3.63 -13.51 -30.50
C SER A 364 -2.90 -14.85 -30.72
N ARG A 365 -1.57 -14.86 -30.61
CA ARG A 365 -0.73 -16.03 -30.78
C ARG A 365 -0.09 -16.42 -29.46
N ARG A 366 -0.25 -17.69 -29.08
CA ARG A 366 0.33 -18.27 -27.88
C ARG A 366 1.37 -19.35 -28.21
N ALA A 367 2.29 -19.56 -27.29
CA ALA A 367 3.19 -20.71 -27.35
C ALA A 367 2.39 -22.00 -27.10
N PRO A 368 2.75 -23.14 -27.73
CA PRO A 368 2.08 -24.41 -27.52
C PRO A 368 2.09 -24.82 -26.04
N GLY A 369 0.95 -25.31 -25.52
CA GLY A 369 0.79 -25.74 -24.13
C GLY A 369 0.34 -24.65 -23.15
N PHE A 370 -0.02 -23.47 -23.66
CA PHE A 370 -0.52 -22.33 -22.89
C PHE A 370 -1.90 -21.84 -23.38
N GLU A 371 -2.62 -22.68 -24.12
CA GLU A 371 -3.92 -22.35 -24.73
C GLU A 371 -4.96 -22.00 -23.66
N ASP A 372 -4.97 -22.71 -22.52
CA ASP A 372 -5.97 -22.57 -21.44
C ASP A 372 -5.63 -21.49 -20.39
N TRP A 373 -4.58 -20.69 -20.61
CA TRP A 373 -4.18 -19.62 -19.68
C TRP A 373 -5.07 -18.38 -19.81
N GLU A 374 -5.54 -17.82 -18.70
CA GLU A 374 -6.47 -16.70 -18.71
C GLU A 374 -6.07 -15.62 -17.71
N VAL A 375 -6.36 -14.36 -18.04
CA VAL A 375 -6.06 -13.19 -17.21
C VAL A 375 -6.70 -13.27 -15.81
N GLY A 376 -7.86 -13.92 -15.70
CA GLY A 376 -8.61 -14.07 -14.44
C GLY A 376 -8.15 -15.22 -13.55
N GLN A 377 -7.18 -16.03 -14.00
CA GLN A 377 -6.62 -17.13 -13.21
C GLN A 377 -5.51 -16.62 -12.27
N SER A 378 -5.10 -17.48 -11.33
CA SER A 378 -4.02 -17.17 -10.39
C SER A 378 -2.85 -18.11 -10.57
N TYR A 379 -1.64 -17.57 -10.66
CA TYR A 379 -0.44 -18.32 -10.99
C TYR A 379 0.62 -18.17 -9.91
N CYS A 380 1.36 -19.24 -9.59
CA CYS A 380 2.58 -19.06 -8.79
C CYS A 380 3.66 -18.35 -9.62
N GLN A 381 4.59 -17.67 -8.96
CA GLN A 381 5.70 -16.97 -9.60
C GLN A 381 6.43 -17.84 -10.65
N PRO A 382 6.84 -19.09 -10.38
CA PRO A 382 7.53 -19.91 -11.37
C PRO A 382 6.70 -20.16 -12.64
N CYS A 383 5.39 -20.38 -12.49
CA CYS A 383 4.49 -20.59 -13.63
C CYS A 383 4.37 -19.31 -14.46
N LEU A 384 4.10 -18.17 -13.82
CA LEU A 384 3.97 -16.90 -14.53
C LEU A 384 5.28 -16.51 -15.22
N THR A 385 6.44 -16.65 -14.56
CA THR A 385 7.76 -16.41 -15.18
C THR A 385 7.94 -17.27 -16.43
N LYS A 386 7.67 -18.58 -16.35
CA LYS A 386 7.77 -19.48 -17.49
C LYS A 386 6.84 -19.05 -18.64
N TYR A 387 5.61 -18.65 -18.33
CA TYR A 387 4.69 -18.13 -19.34
C TYR A 387 5.28 -16.92 -20.05
N LEU A 388 5.80 -15.95 -19.31
CA LEU A 388 6.39 -14.74 -19.87
C LEU A 388 7.63 -15.06 -20.73
N GLU A 389 8.52 -15.93 -20.27
CA GLU A 389 9.70 -16.37 -21.03
C GLU A 389 9.33 -17.03 -22.38
N GLU A 390 8.30 -17.87 -22.38
CA GLU A 390 7.83 -18.56 -23.59
C GLU A 390 7.17 -17.63 -24.61
N HIS A 391 6.70 -16.47 -24.16
CA HIS A 391 5.91 -15.52 -24.95
C HIS A 391 6.64 -14.21 -25.26
N ALA A 392 7.73 -13.87 -24.57
CA ALA A 392 8.42 -12.58 -24.72
C ALA A 392 8.91 -12.32 -26.14
N TRP A 393 9.41 -13.36 -26.82
CA TRP A 393 9.85 -13.23 -28.22
C TRP A 393 8.68 -13.05 -29.19
N ILE A 394 7.49 -13.61 -28.89
CA ILE A 394 6.26 -13.46 -29.68
C ILE A 394 5.73 -12.04 -29.52
N TRP A 395 5.63 -11.58 -28.27
CA TRP A 395 5.23 -10.21 -27.94
C TRP A 395 6.15 -9.22 -28.64
N TRP A 396 7.47 -9.45 -28.54
CA TRP A 396 8.46 -8.55 -29.13
C TRP A 396 8.37 -8.50 -30.67
N LEU A 397 8.14 -9.65 -31.32
CA LEU A 397 7.90 -9.69 -32.76
C LEU A 397 6.69 -8.82 -33.13
N GLN A 398 5.58 -8.93 -32.39
CA GLN A 398 4.36 -8.16 -32.65
C GLN A 398 4.58 -6.65 -32.45
N GLU A 399 5.22 -6.24 -31.37
CA GLU A 399 5.52 -4.83 -31.11
C GLU A 399 6.39 -4.21 -32.19
N ARG A 400 7.43 -4.92 -32.65
CA ARG A 400 8.26 -4.45 -33.76
C ARG A 400 7.45 -4.28 -35.04
N VAL A 401 6.62 -5.28 -35.39
CA VAL A 401 5.78 -5.20 -36.58
C VAL A 401 4.81 -4.01 -36.52
N LYS A 402 4.25 -3.69 -35.34
CA LYS A 402 3.39 -2.50 -35.15
C LYS A 402 4.11 -1.19 -35.49
N THR A 403 5.42 -1.11 -35.28
CA THR A 403 6.24 0.06 -35.64
C THR A 403 6.64 0.13 -37.11
N GLY A 404 6.10 -0.77 -37.95
CA GLY A 404 6.42 -0.85 -39.38
C GLY A 404 7.68 -1.67 -39.68
N TRP A 405 8.26 -2.34 -38.69
CA TRP A 405 9.39 -3.25 -38.92
C TRP A 405 8.92 -4.48 -39.72
N VAL A 406 9.59 -4.74 -40.84
CA VAL A 406 9.38 -5.95 -41.64
C VAL A 406 10.44 -6.98 -41.25
N PRO A 407 10.06 -8.15 -40.69
CA PRO A 407 11.02 -9.18 -40.35
C PRO A 407 11.80 -9.63 -41.59
N PRO A 408 13.14 -9.70 -41.55
CA PRO A 408 13.92 -10.35 -42.59
C PRO A 408 13.67 -11.87 -42.57
N GLU A 409 14.31 -12.60 -43.49
CA GLU A 409 14.19 -14.06 -43.55
C GLU A 409 14.59 -14.71 -42.20
N ASP A 410 13.76 -15.65 -41.75
CA ASP A 410 13.97 -16.40 -40.52
C ASP A 410 15.32 -17.14 -40.52
N CYS A 411 16.06 -16.99 -39.42
CA CYS A 411 17.23 -17.81 -39.18
C CYS A 411 16.79 -19.27 -38.93
N TRP A 412 17.43 -20.24 -39.60
CA TRP A 412 17.10 -21.66 -39.39
C TRP A 412 17.26 -22.12 -37.94
N TYR A 413 18.15 -21.49 -37.17
CA TYR A 413 18.35 -21.77 -35.75
C TYR A 413 17.48 -20.90 -34.83
N GLY A 414 16.69 -19.97 -35.38
CA GLY A 414 15.80 -19.07 -34.65
C GLY A 414 16.44 -18.43 -33.41
N TYR A 415 15.68 -18.39 -32.31
CA TYR A 415 16.15 -17.89 -31.02
C TYR A 415 17.32 -18.70 -30.40
N ASN A 416 17.64 -19.88 -30.93
CA ASN A 416 18.78 -20.72 -30.51
C ASN A 416 20.07 -20.44 -31.29
N CYS A 417 20.06 -19.53 -32.28
CA CYS A 417 21.24 -19.27 -33.10
C CYS A 417 22.43 -18.77 -32.26
N ASN A 418 23.56 -19.48 -32.28
CA ASN A 418 24.78 -19.01 -31.60
C ASN A 418 25.46 -17.85 -32.34
N THR A 419 25.31 -17.77 -33.66
CA THR A 419 25.96 -16.73 -34.48
C THR A 419 25.40 -15.33 -34.17
N GLN A 420 24.15 -15.24 -33.72
CA GLN A 420 23.52 -13.97 -33.35
C GLN A 420 24.20 -13.27 -32.17
N THR A 421 24.96 -14.00 -31.34
CA THR A 421 25.55 -13.44 -30.12
C THR A 421 26.90 -12.76 -30.34
N HIS A 422 27.59 -13.06 -31.45
CA HIS A 422 28.95 -12.59 -31.69
C HIS A 422 29.21 -12.09 -33.12
N LYS A 423 28.24 -12.21 -34.05
CA LYS A 423 28.33 -11.63 -35.40
C LYS A 423 27.20 -10.65 -35.64
N LEU A 424 27.45 -9.36 -35.41
CA LEU A 424 26.48 -8.28 -35.57
C LEU A 424 25.81 -8.29 -36.95
N ALA A 425 26.58 -8.47 -38.02
CA ALA A 425 26.04 -8.55 -39.39
C ALA A 425 25.00 -9.67 -39.56
N HIS A 426 25.21 -10.84 -38.93
CA HIS A 426 24.24 -11.92 -38.96
C HIS A 426 22.99 -11.59 -38.16
N ALA A 427 23.15 -11.00 -36.97
CA ALA A 427 22.04 -10.57 -36.13
C ALA A 427 21.14 -9.52 -36.82
N GLN A 428 21.72 -8.66 -37.65
CA GLN A 428 20.99 -7.64 -38.41
C GLN A 428 20.28 -8.20 -39.66
N GLN A 429 20.86 -9.21 -40.31
CA GLN A 429 20.36 -9.71 -41.62
C GLN A 429 19.30 -10.81 -41.51
N LYS A 430 19.12 -11.43 -40.35
CA LYS A 430 18.21 -12.58 -40.16
C LYS A 430 17.26 -12.33 -38.99
N ASN A 431 16.05 -12.89 -39.08
CA ASN A 431 15.10 -12.82 -37.99
C ASN A 431 15.43 -13.95 -36.99
N HIS A 432 15.65 -13.60 -35.72
CA HIS A 432 15.83 -14.57 -34.63
C HIS A 432 14.61 -14.67 -33.70
N LEU A 433 13.61 -13.80 -33.88
CA LEU A 433 12.31 -13.89 -33.19
C LEU A 433 11.42 -14.93 -33.90
N CYS A 434 11.95 -16.13 -34.09
CA CYS A 434 11.28 -17.23 -34.77
C CYS A 434 11.69 -18.58 -34.15
N VAL A 435 10.84 -19.58 -34.38
CA VAL A 435 11.07 -20.95 -33.89
C VAL A 435 12.19 -21.60 -34.73
N PRO A 436 13.17 -22.29 -34.11
CA PRO A 436 14.19 -23.02 -34.84
C PRO A 436 13.57 -24.08 -35.76
N THR A 437 14.00 -24.10 -37.03
CA THR A 437 13.58 -25.08 -38.04
C THR A 437 14.66 -26.13 -38.32
N ARG A 438 15.90 -25.91 -37.84
CA ARG A 438 17.01 -26.88 -37.89
C ARG A 438 17.73 -26.97 -36.54
N GLY A 439 18.17 -28.18 -36.20
CA GLY A 439 18.96 -28.46 -34.98
C GLY A 439 18.12 -28.52 -33.71
N SER A 440 17.03 -29.31 -33.70
CA SER A 440 16.21 -29.54 -32.51
C SER A 440 16.93 -30.45 -31.50
N VAL A 441 17.06 -29.91 -30.29
CA VAL A 441 17.67 -30.40 -29.03
C VAL A 441 19.18 -30.26 -28.96
#